data_AF-C1B4N7-F1
#
_entry.id   AF-C1B4N7-F1
#
_cell.length_a   1.000
_cell.length_b   1.000
_cell.length_c   1.000
_cell.angle_alpha   90.00
_cell.angle_beta   90.00
_cell.angle_gamma   90.00
#
_symmetry.space_group_name_H-M   'P 1'
#
loop_
_entity.id
_entity.type
_entity.pdbx_description
1 polymer ?
#
loop_
_entity_poly.entity_id
_entity_poly.type
_entity_poly.pdbx_seq_one_letter_code
_entity_poly.pdbx_strand_id
1 'polypeptide(L)'
;MIRRPTARRAGTVLAVLLAVLCGGALPAGAAPQWGPPASPNPFLGPAGTSTMHGDAGSTDVTPLPGPGAGPVTLSAYPLVSACPTLLQGSDRHVVALCTSVAGQVPTVHLIDPAAPAAPFGGSLATFALAKGSLLGGVYAFLDNDNRLVVVDGNRQLLRLGHAKDPGGRWRLTVDSHVDLSGSVPQDDSVTGLTPDWQGNVWFATGGGVVGAVDRGGVAHTLPLAAGEQVQNSISTSPAGAAVATTHALYQFALRDGEVRLDWRREYDRGPGRKPGQLSHGTGSTPTYFGPSTGSDFVAIVDNADPQVNLRVFRADSGDEICTLPVLDNPGGSENSPIGIGNSVYVAGTYGYPYPTVPDGAGPAVPTNAPFTGGMTRVDIDPIGCHQVWSNDVRSAAVPHLSTGDGLLYTVIRQGFDVTTPLDGFAFAVIDPSDGSVEHTSPLPGTAVNDTLQMSGLVTDTGDFWQGTVTGILRIRGE
;
A
#
# COMPACT_ATOMS: atom_id res chain seq x y z
N MET A 1 -48.58 74.64 10.90
CA MET A 1 -49.92 74.42 10.30
C MET A 1 -49.76 73.53 9.08
N ILE A 2 -50.68 72.58 8.82
CA ILE A 2 -51.00 72.00 7.48
C ILE A 2 -49.86 71.18 6.82
N ARG A 3 -50.00 69.93 6.39
CA ARG A 3 -51.13 68.95 6.35
C ARG A 3 -50.55 67.52 6.22
N ARG A 4 -51.29 66.50 6.69
CA ARG A 4 -51.16 65.11 6.18
C ARG A 4 -51.79 65.03 4.77
N PRO A 5 -51.49 63.97 4.00
CA PRO A 5 -52.60 63.07 3.66
C PRO A 5 -52.28 61.58 3.77
N THR A 6 -53.31 60.82 4.11
CA THR A 6 -53.44 59.37 3.95
C THR A 6 -54.38 59.08 2.77
N ALA A 7 -54.16 58.01 1.97
CA ALA A 7 -55.16 56.96 1.69
C ALA A 7 -54.93 56.10 0.41
N ARG A 8 -55.01 54.77 0.60
CA ARG A 8 -55.79 53.75 -0.15
C ARG A 8 -55.56 53.48 -1.67
N ARG A 9 -54.93 52.33 -1.92
CA ARG A 9 -55.36 51.15 -2.73
C ARG A 9 -56.51 51.29 -3.75
N ALA A 10 -56.23 50.95 -5.02
CA ALA A 10 -56.95 50.04 -5.96
C ALA A 10 -56.23 50.07 -7.34
N GLY A 11 -56.19 49.04 -8.22
CA GLY A 11 -56.58 47.63 -8.11
C GLY A 11 -56.97 46.96 -9.46
N THR A 12 -56.03 46.31 -10.16
CA THR A 12 -56.22 45.42 -11.35
C THR A 12 -54.91 44.61 -11.54
N VAL A 13 -54.75 43.28 -11.52
CA VAL A 13 -55.49 42.06 -11.98
C VAL A 13 -55.08 41.59 -13.40
N LEU A 14 -54.25 40.52 -13.45
CA LEU A 14 -53.97 39.55 -14.55
C LEU A 14 -53.47 40.15 -15.91
N ALA A 15 -52.81 39.46 -16.86
CA ALA A 15 -52.27 38.10 -17.06
C ALA A 15 -51.26 38.18 -18.24
N VAL A 16 -50.31 37.28 -18.55
CA VAL A 16 -49.68 36.07 -17.95
C VAL A 16 -48.34 35.87 -18.70
N LEU A 17 -47.27 35.39 -18.06
CA LEU A 17 -46.10 34.81 -18.77
C LEU A 17 -45.37 33.78 -17.88
N LEU A 18 -45.36 32.51 -18.31
CA LEU A 18 -44.57 31.45 -17.69
C LEU A 18 -43.08 31.70 -17.97
N ALA A 19 -42.28 31.80 -16.92
CA ALA A 19 -40.85 31.50 -16.97
C ALA A 19 -40.61 30.34 -16.00
N VAL A 20 -40.40 29.15 -16.55
CA VAL A 20 -40.01 27.98 -15.76
C VAL A 20 -38.62 28.26 -15.20
N LEU A 21 -38.51 28.27 -13.87
CA LEU A 21 -37.23 28.32 -13.18
C LEU A 21 -36.50 26.99 -13.42
N CYS A 22 -35.62 26.96 -14.41
CA CYS A 22 -34.55 25.96 -14.50
C CYS A 22 -33.53 26.22 -13.38
N GLY A 23 -33.93 25.94 -12.15
CA GLY A 23 -33.03 25.82 -11.01
C GLY A 23 -32.18 24.58 -11.22
N GLY A 24 -31.00 24.75 -11.83
CA GLY A 24 -29.99 23.72 -11.92
C GLY A 24 -29.45 23.41 -10.53
N ALA A 25 -30.10 22.48 -9.84
CA ALA A 25 -29.53 21.82 -8.68
C ALA A 25 -28.48 20.83 -9.18
N LEU A 26 -27.22 21.29 -9.29
CA LEU A 26 -26.09 20.38 -9.24
C LEU A 26 -26.12 19.74 -7.84
N PRO A 27 -26.08 18.40 -7.70
CA PRO A 27 -25.76 17.81 -6.42
C PRO A 27 -24.30 18.20 -6.13
N ALA A 28 -24.12 19.09 -5.15
CA ALA A 28 -22.81 19.32 -4.57
C ALA A 28 -22.44 18.10 -3.73
N GLY A 29 -21.99 17.04 -4.40
CA GLY A 29 -21.16 16.03 -3.77
C GLY A 29 -19.92 16.75 -3.25
N ALA A 30 -19.88 16.99 -1.94
CA ALA A 30 -18.63 17.35 -1.31
C ALA A 30 -17.69 16.16 -1.53
N ALA A 31 -16.63 16.36 -2.31
CA ALA A 31 -15.55 15.39 -2.37
C ALA A 31 -15.15 15.03 -0.93
N PRO A 32 -14.84 13.75 -0.62
CA PRO A 32 -14.50 13.36 0.73
C PRO A 32 -13.42 14.30 1.26
N GLN A 33 -13.69 14.98 2.37
CA GLN A 33 -12.67 15.77 3.03
C GLN A 33 -11.71 14.78 3.68
N TRP A 34 -10.76 14.29 2.88
CA TRP A 34 -9.67 13.46 3.33
C TRP A 34 -9.02 14.13 4.54
N GLY A 35 -8.83 13.36 5.61
CA GLY A 35 -8.09 13.85 6.77
C GLY A 35 -6.65 14.22 6.39
N PRO A 36 -5.91 14.90 7.28
CA PRO A 36 -4.51 15.18 7.01
C PRO A 36 -3.76 13.85 6.77
N PRO A 37 -2.94 13.74 5.71
CA PRO A 37 -1.94 12.68 5.67
C PRO A 37 -0.93 12.89 6.81
N ALA A 38 -0.19 11.84 7.17
CA ALA A 38 0.87 11.94 8.15
C ALA A 38 1.90 13.02 7.76
N SER A 39 2.50 13.69 8.75
CA SER A 39 3.58 14.65 8.49
C SER A 39 4.70 13.99 7.69
N PRO A 40 5.14 14.52 6.53
CA PRO A 40 6.16 13.87 5.70
C PRO A 40 7.41 13.47 6.49
N ASN A 41 7.90 12.26 6.26
CA ASN A 41 9.14 11.78 6.88
C ASN A 41 10.34 12.42 6.15
N PRO A 42 11.20 13.20 6.83
CA PRO A 42 12.29 13.94 6.18
C PRO A 42 13.44 13.04 5.68
N PHE A 43 13.40 11.73 5.93
CA PHE A 43 14.36 10.74 5.48
C PHE A 43 13.81 9.78 4.40
N LEU A 44 12.56 9.97 3.98
CA LEU A 44 12.01 9.42 2.73
C LEU A 44 12.18 10.41 1.57
N GLY A 45 12.08 9.89 0.35
CA GLY A 45 11.86 10.69 -0.86
C GLY A 45 10.43 11.31 -0.92
N PRO A 46 9.89 11.59 -2.12
CA PRO A 46 8.55 12.14 -2.28
C PRO A 46 7.44 11.27 -1.66
N ALA A 47 6.43 11.93 -1.09
CA ALA A 47 5.25 11.27 -0.53
C ALA A 47 4.39 10.63 -1.63
N GLY A 48 3.89 9.41 -1.38
CA GLY A 48 3.10 8.61 -2.32
C GLY A 48 3.93 7.71 -3.23
N THR A 49 5.26 7.86 -3.29
CA THR A 49 6.12 7.13 -4.26
C THR A 49 7.36 6.49 -3.66
N SER A 50 7.68 6.74 -2.39
CA SER A 50 8.97 6.35 -1.79
C SER A 50 8.94 5.05 -0.99
N THR A 51 7.78 4.46 -0.76
CA THR A 51 7.60 3.11 -0.19
C THR A 51 6.59 2.33 -1.03
N MET A 52 6.54 1.00 -0.87
CA MET A 52 5.53 0.15 -1.52
C MET A 52 4.09 0.56 -1.19
N HIS A 53 3.88 1.18 -0.01
CA HIS A 53 2.58 1.54 0.55
C HIS A 53 2.39 3.07 0.63
N GLY A 54 2.98 3.82 -0.31
CA GLY A 54 2.88 5.27 -0.45
C GLY A 54 3.76 6.08 0.51
N ASP A 55 3.75 5.75 1.80
CA ASP A 55 4.48 6.48 2.84
C ASP A 55 5.09 5.57 3.95
N ALA A 56 5.66 6.20 4.98
CA ALA A 56 6.23 5.53 6.14
C ALA A 56 5.19 4.80 7.01
N GLY A 57 3.96 5.32 7.05
CA GLY A 57 2.83 4.77 7.80
C GLY A 57 2.13 3.61 7.11
N SER A 58 2.48 3.34 5.84
CA SER A 58 1.87 2.31 4.99
C SER A 58 0.37 2.53 4.77
N THR A 59 0.01 3.77 4.42
CA THR A 59 -1.37 4.20 4.18
C THR A 59 -1.99 3.62 2.91
N ASP A 60 -1.20 3.19 1.93
CA ASP A 60 -1.64 2.95 0.53
C ASP A 60 -2.39 4.17 -0.06
N VAL A 61 -1.99 5.37 0.40
CA VAL A 61 -2.52 6.66 -0.05
C VAL A 61 -1.44 7.45 -0.77
N THR A 62 -1.83 8.09 -1.86
CA THR A 62 -0.96 9.00 -2.62
C THR A 62 -1.59 10.39 -2.75
N PRO A 63 -0.80 11.48 -2.66
CA PRO A 63 -1.26 12.83 -2.98
C PRO A 63 -1.32 13.08 -4.50
N LEU A 64 -0.83 12.14 -5.32
CA LEU A 64 -0.71 12.30 -6.76
C LEU A 64 -1.99 11.82 -7.46
N PRO A 65 -2.57 12.58 -8.40
CA PRO A 65 -3.66 12.08 -9.25
C PRO A 65 -3.14 10.93 -10.12
N GLY A 66 -3.99 9.92 -10.35
CA GLY A 66 -3.70 8.80 -11.23
C GLY A 66 -4.25 8.99 -12.65
N PRO A 67 -4.37 7.89 -13.43
CA PRO A 67 -4.88 7.93 -14.82
C PRO A 67 -6.32 8.44 -14.99
N GLY A 68 -7.12 8.49 -13.92
CA GLY A 68 -8.54 8.83 -13.96
C GLY A 68 -9.43 7.74 -14.57
N ALA A 69 -10.74 8.00 -14.60
CA ALA A 69 -11.77 7.12 -15.18
C ALA A 69 -11.92 7.24 -16.71
N GLY A 70 -10.92 7.82 -17.40
CA GLY A 70 -10.91 8.02 -18.84
C GLY A 70 -10.33 6.84 -19.62
N PRO A 71 -10.26 6.92 -20.96
CA PRO A 71 -9.46 5.99 -21.76
C PRO A 71 -7.99 6.00 -21.31
N VAL A 72 -7.32 4.85 -21.42
CA VAL A 72 -5.91 4.71 -21.05
C VAL A 72 -5.08 4.08 -22.18
N THR A 73 -3.83 4.52 -22.27
CA THR A 73 -2.79 3.91 -23.09
C THR A 73 -1.88 3.04 -22.23
N LEU A 74 -1.38 1.94 -22.83
CA LEU A 74 -0.54 0.97 -22.14
C LEU A 74 0.89 0.96 -22.72
N SER A 75 1.88 0.75 -21.86
CA SER A 75 3.27 0.46 -22.25
C SER A 75 3.84 -0.62 -21.35
N ALA A 76 4.63 -1.55 -21.89
CA ALA A 76 5.15 -2.68 -21.13
C ALA A 76 6.67 -2.64 -20.98
N TYR A 77 7.16 -3.08 -19.83
CA TYR A 77 8.59 -3.24 -19.51
C TYR A 77 8.84 -4.73 -19.25
N PRO A 78 9.16 -5.53 -20.29
CA PRO A 78 9.30 -6.99 -20.18
C PRO A 78 10.64 -7.37 -19.53
N LEU A 79 10.70 -7.31 -18.19
CA LEU A 79 11.92 -7.53 -17.41
C LEU A 79 12.19 -9.03 -17.09
N VAL A 80 11.29 -9.95 -17.49
CA VAL A 80 11.38 -11.40 -17.23
C VAL A 80 11.58 -11.69 -15.72
N SER A 81 10.93 -10.87 -14.91
CA SER A 81 11.08 -10.77 -13.46
C SER A 81 9.74 -10.32 -12.87
N ALA A 82 9.37 -10.86 -11.70
CA ALA A 82 8.25 -10.32 -10.94
C ALA A 82 8.69 -9.06 -10.21
N CYS A 83 7.95 -7.96 -10.31
CA CYS A 83 8.37 -6.65 -9.77
C CYS A 83 7.46 -6.17 -8.63
N PRO A 84 7.62 -6.67 -7.39
CA PRO A 84 6.74 -6.33 -6.27
C PRO A 84 6.85 -4.89 -5.80
N THR A 85 8.00 -4.24 -6.01
CA THR A 85 8.31 -2.95 -5.40
C THR A 85 8.67 -1.95 -6.48
N LEU A 86 7.80 -0.96 -6.69
CA LEU A 86 7.96 0.10 -7.66
C LEU A 86 7.97 1.43 -6.91
N LEU A 87 9.06 2.18 -6.99
CA LEU A 87 9.24 3.45 -6.27
C LEU A 87 9.63 4.56 -7.26
N GLN A 88 9.36 5.83 -6.95
CA GLN A 88 9.80 6.97 -7.75
C GLN A 88 10.50 8.03 -6.90
N GLY A 89 11.71 8.44 -7.31
CA GLY A 89 12.47 9.49 -6.66
C GLY A 89 12.03 10.90 -7.05
N SER A 90 12.51 11.90 -6.30
CA SER A 90 12.34 13.34 -6.61
C SER A 90 13.00 13.78 -7.93
N ASP A 91 13.93 12.97 -8.45
CA ASP A 91 14.53 13.12 -9.77
C ASP A 91 13.68 12.50 -10.90
N ARG A 92 12.54 11.90 -10.52
CA ARG A 92 11.50 11.30 -11.36
C ARG A 92 11.87 9.98 -12.03
N HIS A 93 13.01 9.38 -11.71
CA HIS A 93 13.28 8.00 -12.13
C HIS A 93 12.46 7.01 -11.30
N VAL A 94 11.98 5.96 -11.96
CA VAL A 94 11.37 4.80 -11.30
C VAL A 94 12.51 3.84 -10.92
N VAL A 95 12.53 3.43 -9.66
CA VAL A 95 13.41 2.37 -9.14
C VAL A 95 12.53 1.17 -8.82
N ALA A 96 12.69 0.11 -9.61
CA ALA A 96 11.94 -1.12 -9.46
C ALA A 96 12.83 -2.22 -8.89
N LEU A 97 12.45 -2.84 -7.77
CA LEU A 97 13.09 -4.05 -7.26
C LEU A 97 12.26 -5.26 -7.74
N CYS A 98 12.90 -6.11 -8.54
CA CYS A 98 12.28 -7.25 -9.18
C CYS A 98 13.04 -8.55 -8.89
N THR A 99 12.33 -9.68 -8.83
CA THR A 99 12.91 -11.02 -8.66
C THR A 99 12.89 -11.76 -9.99
N SER A 100 14.08 -12.11 -10.50
CA SER A 100 14.20 -12.76 -11.82
C SER A 100 13.52 -14.13 -11.88
N VAL A 101 12.75 -14.41 -12.94
CA VAL A 101 12.06 -15.71 -13.10
C VAL A 101 13.07 -16.87 -13.11
N ALA A 102 14.21 -16.67 -13.79
CA ALA A 102 15.33 -17.60 -13.70
C ALA A 102 16.20 -17.29 -12.46
N GLY A 103 16.39 -18.28 -11.59
CA GLY A 103 17.29 -18.20 -10.43
C GLY A 103 16.76 -17.45 -9.20
N GLN A 104 15.70 -16.64 -9.35
CA GLN A 104 15.13 -15.77 -8.30
C GLN A 104 16.21 -14.87 -7.68
N VAL A 105 16.93 -14.12 -8.53
CA VAL A 105 17.91 -13.13 -8.11
C VAL A 105 17.20 -11.78 -7.96
N PRO A 106 17.17 -11.17 -6.76
CA PRO A 106 16.62 -9.84 -6.60
C PRO A 106 17.51 -8.83 -7.35
N THR A 107 16.90 -8.06 -8.24
CA THR A 107 17.56 -7.13 -9.16
C THR A 107 16.87 -5.79 -9.11
N VAL A 108 17.63 -4.73 -8.87
CA VAL A 108 17.17 -3.35 -8.92
C VAL A 108 17.30 -2.86 -10.37
N HIS A 109 16.25 -2.22 -10.88
CA HIS A 109 16.15 -1.64 -12.20
C HIS A 109 15.90 -0.14 -12.09
N LEU A 110 16.77 0.68 -12.68
CA LEU A 110 16.52 2.11 -12.87
C LEU A 110 15.80 2.32 -14.19
N ILE A 111 14.68 3.04 -14.21
CA ILE A 111 13.84 3.27 -15.38
C ILE A 111 13.51 4.77 -15.50
N ASP A 112 13.60 5.32 -16.71
CA ASP A 112 13.12 6.67 -17.03
C ASP A 112 11.66 6.56 -17.53
N PRO A 113 10.67 7.09 -16.78
CA PRO A 113 9.26 7.05 -17.19
C PRO A 113 8.94 7.99 -18.36
N ALA A 114 9.79 8.99 -18.63
CA ALA A 114 9.65 9.90 -19.77
C ALA A 114 10.28 9.35 -21.07
N ALA A 115 11.11 8.32 -20.98
CA ALA A 115 11.68 7.66 -22.15
C ALA A 115 10.58 6.99 -23.02
N PRO A 116 10.70 7.01 -24.36
CA PRO A 116 9.78 6.31 -25.24
C PRO A 116 9.75 4.80 -24.94
N ALA A 117 8.57 4.28 -24.59
CA ALA A 117 8.34 2.89 -24.20
C ALA A 117 7.44 2.13 -25.18
N ALA A 118 7.40 2.55 -26.46
CA ALA A 118 6.50 2.01 -27.48
C ALA A 118 7.24 1.05 -28.44
N PRO A 119 6.84 -0.22 -28.58
CA PRO A 119 5.84 -0.93 -27.76
C PRO A 119 6.37 -1.38 -26.38
N PHE A 120 7.69 -1.34 -26.19
CA PHE A 120 8.35 -1.75 -24.94
C PHE A 120 9.33 -0.70 -24.43
N GLY A 121 9.36 -0.51 -23.12
CA GLY A 121 10.43 0.21 -22.42
C GLY A 121 11.49 -0.75 -21.84
N GLY A 122 12.50 -0.20 -21.18
CA GLY A 122 13.58 -0.98 -20.56
C GLY A 122 14.34 -0.21 -19.48
N SER A 123 15.28 -0.88 -18.83
CA SER A 123 16.09 -0.30 -17.75
C SER A 123 17.27 0.50 -18.29
N LEU A 124 17.53 1.65 -17.66
CA LEU A 124 18.72 2.48 -17.87
C LEU A 124 19.97 1.85 -17.25
N ALA A 125 19.81 1.19 -16.10
CA ALA A 125 20.83 0.49 -15.35
C ALA A 125 20.18 -0.64 -14.52
N THR A 126 20.96 -1.66 -14.16
CA THR A 126 20.54 -2.72 -13.24
C THR A 126 21.62 -3.02 -12.19
N PHE A 127 21.19 -3.54 -11.04
CA PHE A 127 22.07 -3.99 -9.97
C PHE A 127 21.51 -5.27 -9.34
N ALA A 128 22.27 -6.36 -9.34
CA ALA A 128 21.87 -7.60 -8.69
C ALA A 128 22.25 -7.58 -7.20
N LEU A 129 21.28 -7.82 -6.33
CA LEU A 129 21.48 -7.98 -4.88
C LEU A 129 21.91 -9.41 -4.56
N ALA A 130 22.52 -9.62 -3.38
CA ALA A 130 22.70 -10.97 -2.87
C ALA A 130 21.35 -11.61 -2.54
N LYS A 131 21.17 -12.87 -2.96
CA LYS A 131 19.91 -13.61 -2.77
C LYS A 131 19.69 -13.97 -1.30
N GLY A 132 18.54 -13.58 -0.75
CA GLY A 132 18.05 -13.98 0.58
C GLY A 132 16.85 -14.94 0.49
N SER A 133 15.91 -14.80 1.44
CA SER A 133 14.61 -15.47 1.42
C SER A 133 13.68 -14.90 0.33
N LEU A 134 12.55 -15.55 0.06
CA LEU A 134 11.65 -15.19 -1.05
C LEU A 134 11.03 -13.79 -0.94
N LEU A 135 10.68 -13.37 0.28
CA LEU A 135 10.13 -12.04 0.59
C LEU A 135 11.13 -11.15 1.35
N GLY A 136 12.35 -11.63 1.61
CA GLY A 136 13.36 -10.86 2.33
C GLY A 136 13.83 -9.65 1.50
N GLY A 137 13.74 -8.46 2.10
CA GLY A 137 14.22 -7.21 1.49
C GLY A 137 13.33 -6.66 0.37
N VAL A 138 12.12 -7.19 0.14
CA VAL A 138 11.23 -6.64 -0.90
C VAL A 138 10.64 -5.28 -0.50
N TYR A 139 10.35 -5.06 0.78
CA TYR A 139 9.86 -3.78 1.31
C TYR A 139 11.03 -2.80 1.54
N ALA A 140 11.66 -2.42 0.43
CA ALA A 140 12.64 -1.36 0.33
C ALA A 140 11.97 0.03 0.21
N PHE A 141 12.72 1.10 0.50
CA PHE A 141 12.25 2.48 0.34
C PHE A 141 13.27 3.35 -0.37
N LEU A 142 12.84 4.49 -0.93
CA LEU A 142 13.72 5.55 -1.40
C LEU A 142 13.93 6.57 -0.29
N ASP A 143 15.20 6.86 0.03
CA ASP A 143 15.53 7.94 0.96
C ASP A 143 15.46 9.33 0.30
N ASN A 144 15.60 10.37 1.12
CA ASN A 144 15.55 11.76 0.71
C ASN A 144 16.63 12.19 -0.31
N ASP A 145 17.62 11.32 -0.60
CA ASP A 145 18.67 11.53 -1.61
C ASP A 145 18.41 10.68 -2.88
N ASN A 146 17.20 10.10 -3.01
CA ASN A 146 16.76 9.17 -4.07
C ASN A 146 17.51 7.82 -4.10
N ARG A 147 18.16 7.41 -3.00
CA ARG A 147 18.84 6.10 -2.94
C ARG A 147 17.86 5.02 -2.48
N LEU A 148 17.92 3.84 -3.09
CA LEU A 148 17.20 2.67 -2.60
C LEU A 148 17.85 2.15 -1.33
N VAL A 149 17.10 2.13 -0.24
CA VAL A 149 17.48 1.53 1.04
C VAL A 149 16.88 0.14 1.11
N VAL A 150 17.74 -0.88 1.20
CA VAL A 150 17.35 -2.29 1.15
C VAL A 150 18.30 -3.13 2.00
N VAL A 151 17.84 -4.26 2.54
CA VAL A 151 18.71 -5.27 3.16
C VAL A 151 18.84 -6.47 2.23
N ASP A 152 20.06 -6.86 1.88
CA ASP A 152 20.32 -7.98 0.97
C ASP A 152 20.49 -9.34 1.70
N GLY A 153 20.63 -10.42 0.92
CA GLY A 153 20.87 -11.77 1.45
C GLY A 153 22.18 -11.97 2.23
N ASN A 154 23.12 -11.02 2.15
CA ASN A 154 24.33 -11.00 2.98
C ASN A 154 24.11 -10.26 4.32
N ARG A 155 22.87 -9.89 4.63
CA ARG A 155 22.48 -9.10 5.81
C ARG A 155 23.19 -7.72 5.83
N GLN A 156 23.42 -7.15 4.66
CA GLN A 156 23.91 -5.77 4.53
C GLN A 156 22.74 -4.82 4.30
N LEU A 157 22.58 -3.80 5.14
CA LEU A 157 21.72 -2.66 4.83
C LEU A 157 22.48 -1.79 3.84
N LEU A 158 22.03 -1.77 2.59
CA LEU A 158 22.62 -1.02 1.48
C LEU A 158 21.84 0.28 1.25
N ARG A 159 22.54 1.35 0.86
CA ARG A 159 21.97 2.49 0.15
C ARG A 159 22.50 2.50 -1.27
N LEU A 160 21.64 2.28 -2.25
CA LEU A 160 21.99 2.24 -3.67
C LEU A 160 21.62 3.55 -4.35
N GLY A 161 22.61 4.36 -4.74
CA GLY A 161 22.40 5.55 -5.55
C GLY A 161 22.48 5.26 -7.05
N HIS A 162 22.04 6.23 -7.86
CA HIS A 162 22.19 6.20 -9.32
C HIS A 162 22.80 7.49 -9.86
N ALA A 163 23.76 7.34 -10.78
CA ALA A 163 24.44 8.44 -11.43
C ALA A 163 24.84 8.08 -12.86
N LYS A 164 25.13 9.09 -13.69
CA LYS A 164 25.76 8.89 -14.99
C LYS A 164 27.27 8.79 -14.86
N ASP A 165 27.87 7.83 -15.55
CA ASP A 165 29.32 7.73 -15.71
C ASP A 165 29.87 8.86 -16.61
N PRO A 166 31.21 9.05 -16.70
CA PRO A 166 31.80 10.07 -17.58
C PRO A 166 31.49 9.90 -19.09
N GLY A 167 30.95 8.74 -19.50
CA GLY A 167 30.45 8.47 -20.85
C GLY A 167 28.94 8.71 -21.00
N GLY A 168 28.26 9.22 -19.98
CA GLY A 168 26.83 9.56 -19.98
C GLY A 168 25.88 8.39 -19.71
N ARG A 169 26.38 7.18 -19.40
CA ARG A 169 25.54 6.01 -19.11
C ARG A 169 25.16 5.96 -17.64
N TRP A 170 23.91 5.65 -17.34
CA TRP A 170 23.47 5.40 -15.98
C TRP A 170 24.14 4.17 -15.36
N ARG A 171 24.42 4.23 -14.06
CA ARG A 171 24.88 3.13 -13.22
C ARG A 171 24.19 3.23 -11.86
N LEU A 172 23.96 2.08 -11.24
CA LEU A 172 23.59 1.94 -9.83
C LEU A 172 24.85 1.61 -9.01
N THR A 173 25.03 2.23 -7.85
CA THR A 173 26.22 2.09 -6.98
C THR A 173 25.82 1.90 -5.53
N VAL A 174 26.58 1.10 -4.78
CA VAL A 174 26.49 1.08 -3.31
C VAL A 174 27.18 2.34 -2.79
N ASP A 175 26.41 3.31 -2.33
CA ASP A 175 26.91 4.58 -1.81
C ASP A 175 27.33 4.45 -0.34
N SER A 176 26.62 3.60 0.42
CA SER A 176 26.97 3.22 1.79
C SER A 176 26.37 1.85 2.14
N HIS A 177 26.95 1.19 3.13
CA HIS A 177 26.38 -0.03 3.72
C HIS A 177 26.58 -0.07 5.24
N VAL A 178 25.73 -0.84 5.93
CA VAL A 178 25.89 -1.22 7.34
C VAL A 178 25.77 -2.74 7.43
N ASP A 179 26.72 -3.38 8.10
CA ASP A 179 26.70 -4.83 8.32
C ASP A 179 25.77 -5.18 9.49
N LEU A 180 24.69 -5.92 9.21
CA LEU A 180 23.75 -6.43 10.22
C LEU A 180 24.06 -7.87 10.63
N SER A 181 25.18 -8.46 10.20
CA SER A 181 25.49 -9.88 10.41
C SER A 181 25.58 -10.30 11.89
N GLY A 182 25.85 -9.35 12.80
CA GLY A 182 25.83 -9.54 14.25
C GLY A 182 24.50 -9.22 14.94
N SER A 183 23.52 -8.69 14.20
CA SER A 183 22.21 -8.25 14.70
C SER A 183 21.04 -9.07 14.13
N VAL A 184 21.22 -9.63 12.93
CA VAL A 184 20.25 -10.51 12.25
C VAL A 184 20.87 -11.92 12.16
N PRO A 185 20.19 -12.98 12.66
CA PRO A 185 20.66 -14.36 12.61
C PRO A 185 21.02 -14.85 11.20
N GLN A 186 21.88 -15.87 11.11
CA GLN A 186 22.36 -16.37 9.81
C GLN A 186 21.27 -17.06 8.99
N ASP A 187 20.32 -17.68 9.65
CA ASP A 187 19.14 -18.37 9.12
C ASP A 187 17.90 -17.46 8.99
N ASP A 188 18.09 -16.14 9.17
CA ASP A 188 17.04 -15.14 9.17
C ASP A 188 17.32 -14.02 8.14
N SER A 189 16.28 -13.27 7.78
CA SER A 189 16.29 -12.21 6.79
C SER A 189 15.38 -11.07 7.22
N VAL A 190 15.80 -9.83 7.00
CA VAL A 190 14.92 -8.66 7.14
C VAL A 190 13.76 -8.79 6.15
N THR A 191 12.53 -8.79 6.67
CA THR A 191 11.31 -8.80 5.85
C THR A 191 11.10 -7.39 5.29
N GLY A 192 10.95 -6.39 6.16
CA GLY A 192 10.76 -4.99 5.75
C GLY A 192 11.51 -3.98 6.61
N LEU A 193 11.69 -2.79 6.04
CA LEU A 193 12.38 -1.66 6.65
C LEU A 193 11.75 -0.32 6.25
N THR A 194 11.85 0.69 7.12
CA THR A 194 11.34 2.05 6.90
C THR A 194 12.08 3.03 7.82
N PRO A 195 12.28 4.32 7.45
CA PRO A 195 12.97 5.25 8.34
C PRO A 195 12.02 5.86 9.38
N ASP A 196 12.55 6.38 10.48
CA ASP A 196 11.82 7.26 11.39
C ASP A 196 12.16 8.75 11.17
N TRP A 197 11.47 9.64 11.88
CA TRP A 197 11.65 11.10 11.81
C TRP A 197 12.96 11.58 12.47
N GLN A 198 13.77 10.69 13.04
CA GLN A 198 15.10 10.99 13.57
C GLN A 198 16.21 10.54 12.60
N GLY A 199 15.87 9.74 11.59
CA GLY A 199 16.76 9.24 10.55
C GLY A 199 17.39 7.89 10.86
N ASN A 200 16.84 7.16 11.84
CA ASN A 200 17.17 5.76 12.05
C ASN A 200 16.40 4.91 11.03
N VAL A 201 16.94 3.76 10.65
CA VAL A 201 16.24 2.80 9.78
C VAL A 201 15.72 1.65 10.64
N TRP A 202 14.41 1.62 10.86
CA TRP A 202 13.75 0.50 11.50
C TRP A 202 13.70 -0.71 10.55
N PHE A 203 13.80 -1.89 11.11
CA PHE A 203 13.65 -3.16 10.40
C PHE A 203 13.01 -4.23 11.29
N ALA A 204 12.40 -5.22 10.66
CA ALA A 204 12.03 -6.47 11.32
C ALA A 204 12.38 -7.68 10.46
N THR A 205 12.68 -8.80 11.10
CA THR A 205 13.11 -10.04 10.46
C THR A 205 12.02 -11.11 10.50
N GLY A 206 12.05 -12.04 9.53
CA GLY A 206 11.09 -13.14 9.45
C GLY A 206 11.08 -14.01 10.71
N GLY A 207 12.26 -14.24 11.31
CA GLY A 207 12.47 -14.97 12.56
C GLY A 207 12.10 -14.20 13.84
N GLY A 208 11.57 -12.98 13.74
CA GLY A 208 11.05 -12.24 14.89
C GLY A 208 12.10 -11.43 15.66
N VAL A 209 13.04 -10.79 14.98
CA VAL A 209 13.87 -9.71 15.55
C VAL A 209 13.37 -8.37 15.04
N VAL A 210 13.17 -7.41 15.95
CA VAL A 210 12.91 -6.00 15.60
C VAL A 210 14.15 -5.19 15.92
N GLY A 211 14.49 -4.23 15.08
CA GLY A 211 15.63 -3.35 15.32
C GLY A 211 15.55 -2.00 14.66
N ALA A 212 16.49 -1.13 15.02
CA ALA A 212 16.73 0.15 14.40
C ALA A 212 18.23 0.37 14.20
N VAL A 213 18.63 0.74 13.00
CA VAL A 213 20.00 1.20 12.69
C VAL A 213 20.03 2.70 12.88
N ASP A 214 20.80 3.18 13.84
CA ASP A 214 20.92 4.61 14.12
C ASP A 214 21.78 5.34 13.06
N ARG A 215 21.80 6.68 13.15
CA ARG A 215 22.58 7.53 12.23
C ARG A 215 24.10 7.39 12.37
N GLY A 216 24.59 6.73 13.41
CA GLY A 216 26.00 6.33 13.55
C GLY A 216 26.31 5.00 12.85
N GLY A 217 25.30 4.30 12.33
CA GLY A 217 25.42 2.96 11.75
C GLY A 217 25.40 1.84 12.79
N VAL A 218 24.97 2.10 14.03
CA VAL A 218 24.85 1.07 15.07
C VAL A 218 23.45 0.48 15.04
N ALA A 219 23.37 -0.85 14.95
CA ALA A 219 22.11 -1.59 15.00
C ALA A 219 21.75 -1.93 16.46
N HIS A 220 20.55 -1.50 16.88
CA HIS A 220 19.95 -1.81 18.17
C HIS A 220 18.80 -2.79 17.93
N THR A 221 18.73 -3.90 18.65
CA THR A 221 17.77 -4.98 18.38
C THR A 221 17.10 -5.52 19.65
N LEU A 222 15.86 -5.99 19.49
CA LEU A 222 15.09 -6.71 20.49
C LEU A 222 14.42 -7.95 19.84
N PRO A 223 14.66 -9.17 20.36
CA PRO A 223 13.94 -10.35 19.91
C PRO A 223 12.49 -10.33 20.43
N LEU A 224 11.56 -10.76 19.58
CA LEU A 224 10.14 -10.92 19.91
C LEU A 224 9.90 -12.24 20.67
N ALA A 225 8.63 -12.50 20.99
CA ALA A 225 8.24 -13.76 21.64
C ALA A 225 8.48 -14.96 20.71
N ALA A 226 8.96 -16.06 21.30
CA ALA A 226 9.33 -17.25 20.53
C ALA A 226 8.13 -17.85 19.78
N GLY A 227 8.31 -18.13 18.48
CA GLY A 227 7.26 -18.67 17.60
C GLY A 227 6.45 -17.61 16.85
N GLU A 228 6.64 -16.32 17.18
CA GLU A 228 6.10 -15.21 16.38
C GLU A 228 7.01 -14.92 15.18
N GLN A 229 6.42 -14.66 14.02
CA GLN A 229 7.14 -14.39 12.75
C GLN A 229 6.61 -13.11 12.10
N VAL A 230 7.47 -12.33 11.43
CA VAL A 230 7.08 -11.12 10.68
C VAL A 230 7.07 -11.43 9.18
N GLN A 231 5.87 -11.55 8.61
CA GLN A 231 5.66 -12.07 7.25
C GLN A 231 5.22 -11.01 6.22
N ASN A 232 4.95 -9.77 6.67
CA ASN A 232 4.69 -8.60 5.82
C ASN A 232 5.56 -7.42 6.30
N SER A 233 5.37 -6.20 5.78
CA SER A 233 6.18 -5.03 6.11
C SER A 233 5.98 -4.53 7.55
N ILE A 234 6.82 -3.57 7.92
CA ILE A 234 6.66 -2.72 9.11
C ILE A 234 6.37 -1.28 8.69
N SER A 235 5.92 -0.47 9.64
CA SER A 235 5.51 0.91 9.39
C SER A 235 5.95 1.81 10.53
N THR A 236 6.17 3.09 10.27
CA THR A 236 6.59 4.09 11.26
C THR A 236 5.70 5.32 11.24
N SER A 237 5.54 5.92 12.42
CA SER A 237 4.92 7.22 12.65
C SER A 237 5.82 8.07 13.55
N PRO A 238 5.51 9.36 13.77
CA PRO A 238 6.18 10.15 14.81
C PRO A 238 6.04 9.57 16.24
N ALA A 239 5.12 8.62 16.47
CA ALA A 239 4.95 7.92 17.74
C ALA A 239 5.83 6.66 17.88
N GLY A 240 6.39 6.12 16.80
CA GLY A 240 7.25 4.92 16.84
C GLY A 240 7.08 3.98 15.64
N ALA A 241 7.54 2.75 15.77
CA ALA A 241 7.46 1.69 14.77
C ALA A 241 6.38 0.66 15.13
N ALA A 242 5.46 0.39 14.20
CA ALA A 242 4.48 -0.67 14.31
C ALA A 242 4.97 -1.93 13.58
N VAL A 243 4.83 -3.09 14.24
CA VAL A 243 5.24 -4.39 13.70
C VAL A 243 4.12 -5.40 13.96
N ALA A 244 3.58 -6.00 12.90
CA ALA A 244 2.69 -7.14 13.04
C ALA A 244 3.48 -8.45 12.91
N THR A 245 3.22 -9.37 13.83
CA THR A 245 3.64 -10.77 13.75
C THR A 245 2.46 -11.65 13.38
N THR A 246 2.70 -12.96 13.24
CA THR A 246 1.69 -14.03 13.18
C THR A 246 0.77 -14.16 14.40
N HIS A 247 0.99 -13.39 15.48
CA HIS A 247 0.23 -13.51 16.74
C HIS A 247 -0.26 -12.17 17.32
N ALA A 248 0.49 -11.07 17.11
CA ALA A 248 0.20 -9.79 17.75
C ALA A 248 0.68 -8.59 16.92
N LEU A 249 0.05 -7.44 17.17
CA LEU A 249 0.54 -6.13 16.78
C LEU A 249 1.36 -5.53 17.92
N TYR A 250 2.50 -4.93 17.58
CA TYR A 250 3.43 -4.30 18.51
C TYR A 250 3.69 -2.85 18.13
N GLN A 251 3.96 -2.02 19.13
CA GLN A 251 4.50 -0.66 18.99
C GLN A 251 5.84 -0.56 19.71
N PHE A 252 6.85 -0.04 19.01
CA PHE A 252 8.19 0.18 19.53
C PHE A 252 8.63 1.64 19.43
N ALA A 253 9.48 2.06 20.36
CA ALA A 253 10.22 3.31 20.29
C ALA A 253 11.71 3.06 20.52
N LEU A 254 12.56 3.86 19.85
CA LEU A 254 14.00 3.88 20.11
C LEU A 254 14.27 5.01 21.11
N ARG A 255 14.77 4.68 22.29
CA ARG A 255 15.07 5.66 23.35
C ARG A 255 16.46 5.39 23.89
N ASP A 256 17.35 6.38 23.84
CA ASP A 256 18.73 6.30 24.35
C ASP A 256 19.58 5.14 23.76
N GLY A 257 19.31 4.73 22.52
CA GLY A 257 19.95 3.56 21.90
C GLY A 257 19.35 2.21 22.32
N GLU A 258 18.13 2.19 22.85
CA GLU A 258 17.43 0.97 23.24
C GLU A 258 16.08 0.87 22.52
N VAL A 259 15.83 -0.26 21.85
CA VAL A 259 14.52 -0.60 21.29
C VAL A 259 13.61 -1.02 22.43
N ARG A 260 12.59 -0.21 22.74
CA ARG A 260 11.64 -0.43 23.83
C ARG A 260 10.25 -0.74 23.28
N LEU A 261 9.61 -1.76 23.84
CA LEU A 261 8.20 -2.07 23.63
C LEU A 261 7.34 -1.04 24.37
N ASP A 262 6.51 -0.28 23.65
CA ASP A 262 5.52 0.62 24.25
C ASP A 262 4.22 -0.13 24.54
N TRP A 263 3.69 -0.89 23.57
CA TRP A 263 2.52 -1.75 23.78
C TRP A 263 2.47 -2.94 22.80
N ARG A 264 1.73 -3.98 23.19
CA ARG A 264 1.41 -5.18 22.39
C ARG A 264 -0.08 -5.47 22.46
N ARG A 265 -0.69 -5.94 21.37
CA ARG A 265 -2.09 -6.40 21.29
C ARG A 265 -2.18 -7.69 20.49
N GLU A 266 -2.70 -8.75 21.10
CA GLU A 266 -2.99 -10.02 20.42
C GLU A 266 -4.26 -9.89 19.58
N TYR A 267 -4.36 -10.72 18.54
CA TYR A 267 -5.53 -10.80 17.66
C TYR A 267 -5.90 -12.26 17.38
N ASP A 268 -7.13 -12.50 16.93
CA ASP A 268 -7.53 -13.84 16.50
C ASP A 268 -6.84 -14.17 15.18
N ARG A 269 -5.88 -15.08 15.24
CA ARG A 269 -5.12 -15.59 14.10
C ARG A 269 -5.80 -16.78 13.40
N GLY A 270 -6.97 -17.21 13.87
CA GLY A 270 -7.72 -18.34 13.32
C GLY A 270 -7.02 -19.70 13.47
N PRO A 271 -7.67 -20.79 13.00
CA PRO A 271 -7.14 -22.15 13.13
C PRO A 271 -5.96 -22.45 12.19
N GLY A 272 -5.75 -21.62 11.15
CA GLY A 272 -4.69 -21.78 10.16
C GLY A 272 -4.63 -20.59 9.20
N ARG A 273 -3.64 -20.59 8.30
CA ARG A 273 -3.59 -19.67 7.15
C ARG A 273 -4.83 -19.87 6.28
N LYS A 274 -5.46 -18.80 5.79
CA LYS A 274 -6.61 -18.92 4.88
C LYS A 274 -6.17 -19.08 3.41
N PRO A 275 -7.02 -19.64 2.53
CA PRO A 275 -6.86 -19.50 1.08
C PRO A 275 -6.59 -18.05 0.68
N GLY A 276 -5.60 -17.79 -0.17
CA GLY A 276 -5.27 -16.42 -0.59
C GLY A 276 -4.50 -15.58 0.44
N GLN A 277 -3.94 -16.22 1.46
CA GLN A 277 -2.91 -15.65 2.34
C GLN A 277 -1.55 -16.33 2.13
N LEU A 278 -0.48 -15.62 2.45
CA LEU A 278 0.91 -16.05 2.48
C LEU A 278 1.38 -16.41 3.91
N SER A 279 0.64 -16.05 4.97
CA SER A 279 1.02 -16.32 6.36
C SER A 279 -0.13 -16.81 7.26
N HIS A 280 0.18 -17.52 8.36
CA HIS A 280 -0.81 -17.80 9.42
C HIS A 280 -0.83 -16.66 10.43
N GLY A 281 -1.49 -15.57 10.07
CA GLY A 281 -1.61 -14.35 10.86
C GLY A 281 -2.42 -13.30 10.09
N THR A 282 -2.30 -12.04 10.49
CA THR A 282 -2.99 -10.90 9.88
C THR A 282 -2.84 -10.83 8.36
N GLY A 283 -1.66 -11.14 7.83
CA GLY A 283 -1.33 -10.90 6.43
C GLY A 283 -1.22 -9.41 6.06
N SER A 284 -1.61 -8.45 6.92
CA SER A 284 -1.50 -7.01 6.65
C SER A 284 -0.21 -6.40 7.23
N THR A 285 0.38 -5.47 6.48
CA THR A 285 1.25 -4.42 7.04
C THR A 285 0.41 -3.53 7.99
N PRO A 286 0.93 -3.09 9.17
CA PRO A 286 0.18 -2.21 10.07
C PRO A 286 0.02 -0.79 9.52
N THR A 287 -1.20 -0.37 9.20
CA THR A 287 -1.43 0.94 8.58
C THR A 287 -1.68 2.02 9.62
N TYR A 288 -0.84 3.06 9.66
CA TYR A 288 -1.10 4.28 10.42
C TYR A 288 -2.01 5.24 9.65
N PHE A 289 -2.95 5.89 10.34
CA PHE A 289 -3.85 6.90 9.79
C PHE A 289 -4.47 7.73 10.93
N GLY A 290 -5.24 8.77 10.62
CA GLY A 290 -6.02 9.47 11.64
C GLY A 290 -6.50 10.87 11.23
N PRO A 291 -7.57 11.41 11.86
CA PRO A 291 -8.15 12.70 11.49
C PRO A 291 -7.39 13.93 12.00
N SER A 292 -6.44 13.78 12.93
CA SER A 292 -5.78 14.89 13.62
C SER A 292 -4.31 15.02 13.23
N THR A 293 -3.58 13.90 13.15
CA THR A 293 -2.14 13.87 12.81
C THR A 293 -1.82 13.07 11.55
N GLY A 294 -2.79 12.34 11.01
CA GLY A 294 -2.54 11.30 10.00
C GLY A 294 -1.88 10.03 10.55
N SER A 295 -1.71 9.93 11.87
CA SER A 295 -1.12 8.77 12.55
C SER A 295 -1.66 8.58 13.98
N ASP A 296 -2.92 8.94 14.21
CA ASP A 296 -3.60 8.85 15.52
C ASP A 296 -3.97 7.39 15.87
N PHE A 297 -4.15 6.58 14.82
CA PHE A 297 -4.58 5.19 14.87
C PHE A 297 -3.60 4.31 14.09
N VAL A 298 -3.63 3.01 14.40
CA VAL A 298 -3.00 1.95 13.61
C VAL A 298 -4.01 0.80 13.41
N ALA A 299 -4.11 0.30 12.18
CA ALA A 299 -5.03 -0.76 11.77
C ALA A 299 -4.31 -2.01 11.28
N ILE A 300 -4.94 -3.17 11.52
CA ILE A 300 -4.65 -4.44 10.87
C ILE A 300 -5.98 -5.15 10.54
N VAL A 301 -5.93 -6.09 9.59
CA VAL A 301 -7.00 -7.08 9.40
C VAL A 301 -6.59 -8.35 10.16
N ASP A 302 -7.40 -8.86 11.09
CA ASP A 302 -7.08 -10.10 11.78
C ASP A 302 -7.29 -11.34 10.87
N ASN A 303 -7.10 -12.54 11.41
CA ASN A 303 -7.34 -13.79 10.69
C ASN A 303 -8.43 -14.64 11.37
N ALA A 304 -9.42 -13.98 11.99
CA ALA A 304 -10.53 -14.63 12.68
C ALA A 304 -11.32 -15.57 11.75
N ASP A 305 -11.96 -16.58 12.33
CA ASP A 305 -12.71 -17.60 11.59
C ASP A 305 -14.21 -17.59 11.93
N PRO A 306 -15.11 -17.64 10.92
CA PRO A 306 -14.86 -17.79 9.48
C PRO A 306 -14.54 -16.48 8.72
N GLN A 307 -14.87 -15.34 9.30
CA GLN A 307 -14.75 -14.00 8.72
C GLN A 307 -13.73 -13.17 9.50
N VAL A 308 -12.90 -12.40 8.78
CA VAL A 308 -11.88 -11.52 9.37
C VAL A 308 -12.46 -10.21 9.87
N ASN A 309 -11.80 -9.59 10.85
CA ASN A 309 -12.16 -8.28 11.36
C ASN A 309 -11.11 -7.23 11.01
N LEU A 310 -11.56 -6.03 10.67
CA LEU A 310 -10.74 -4.83 10.83
C LEU A 310 -10.59 -4.54 12.32
N ARG A 311 -9.35 -4.36 12.79
CA ARG A 311 -9.05 -3.97 14.16
C ARG A 311 -8.24 -2.69 14.18
N VAL A 312 -8.74 -1.69 14.92
CA VAL A 312 -8.14 -0.36 14.99
C VAL A 312 -7.75 -0.04 16.43
N PHE A 313 -6.51 0.40 16.61
CA PHE A 313 -5.95 0.76 17.90
C PHE A 313 -5.46 2.21 17.90
N ARG A 314 -5.50 2.84 19.07
CA ARG A 314 -4.79 4.08 19.38
C ARG A 314 -3.28 3.88 19.18
N ALA A 315 -2.63 4.71 18.37
CA ALA A 315 -1.18 4.61 18.15
C ALA A 315 -0.36 4.87 19.44
N ASP A 316 -0.84 5.74 20.31
CA ASP A 316 -0.17 6.19 21.54
C ASP A 316 -0.26 5.19 22.71
N SER A 317 -1.40 4.51 22.89
CA SER A 317 -1.63 3.58 24.02
C SER A 317 -1.87 2.12 23.64
N GLY A 318 -2.17 1.86 22.36
CA GLY A 318 -2.66 0.57 21.87
C GLY A 318 -4.10 0.28 22.28
N ASP A 319 -4.83 1.20 22.90
CA ASP A 319 -6.23 0.98 23.28
C ASP A 319 -7.07 0.72 22.03
N GLU A 320 -7.93 -0.29 22.08
CA GLU A 320 -8.79 -0.64 20.95
C GLU A 320 -9.87 0.43 20.77
N ILE A 321 -9.95 0.98 19.55
CA ILE A 321 -11.06 1.82 19.10
C ILE A 321 -12.23 0.94 18.68
N CYS A 322 -11.95 -0.11 17.90
CA CYS A 322 -12.96 -1.05 17.42
C CYS A 322 -12.36 -2.37 16.92
N THR A 323 -13.22 -3.39 16.91
CA THR A 323 -13.10 -4.60 16.11
C THR A 323 -14.43 -4.74 15.33
N LEU A 324 -14.35 -4.84 14.00
CA LEU A 324 -15.53 -4.92 13.12
C LEU A 324 -15.31 -5.99 12.04
N PRO A 325 -16.23 -6.96 11.83
CA PRO A 325 -16.15 -7.89 10.71
C PRO A 325 -16.18 -7.15 9.37
N VAL A 326 -15.33 -7.57 8.44
CA VAL A 326 -15.19 -6.98 7.10
C VAL A 326 -15.05 -8.08 6.04
N LEU A 327 -15.26 -7.72 4.76
CA LEU A 327 -15.32 -8.66 3.63
C LEU A 327 -16.46 -9.68 3.78
N ASP A 328 -16.64 -10.54 2.77
CA ASP A 328 -17.62 -11.63 2.84
C ASP A 328 -17.21 -12.74 3.82
N ASN A 329 -18.14 -13.67 4.08
CA ASN A 329 -17.92 -14.85 4.93
C ASN A 329 -18.00 -16.13 4.08
N PRO A 330 -16.92 -16.93 3.96
CA PRO A 330 -15.59 -16.71 4.55
C PRO A 330 -14.80 -15.60 3.84
N GLY A 331 -13.91 -14.95 4.58
CA GLY A 331 -13.11 -13.81 4.10
C GLY A 331 -11.68 -13.85 4.63
N GLY A 332 -10.82 -12.99 4.08
CA GLY A 332 -9.39 -12.93 4.37
C GLY A 332 -8.67 -11.89 3.54
N SER A 333 -7.56 -11.36 4.07
CA SER A 333 -6.69 -10.38 3.40
C SER A 333 -5.22 -10.73 3.62
N GLU A 334 -4.37 -10.32 2.69
CA GLU A 334 -2.89 -10.39 2.72
C GLU A 334 -2.28 -9.03 2.30
N ASN A 335 -3.11 -7.99 2.25
CA ASN A 335 -2.71 -6.64 1.91
C ASN A 335 -2.84 -5.76 3.18
N SER A 336 -2.12 -4.65 3.23
CA SER A 336 -2.48 -3.54 4.13
C SER A 336 -3.89 -3.02 3.80
N PRO A 337 -4.63 -2.56 4.81
CA PRO A 337 -5.80 -1.75 4.58
C PRO A 337 -5.38 -0.32 4.18
N ILE A 338 -6.10 0.31 3.25
CA ILE A 338 -5.87 1.73 2.94
C ILE A 338 -6.39 2.56 4.12
N GLY A 339 -5.64 3.54 4.63
CA GLY A 339 -6.05 4.37 5.77
C GLY A 339 -5.86 5.87 5.55
N ILE A 340 -6.93 6.67 5.66
CA ILE A 340 -6.86 8.14 5.61
C ILE A 340 -7.92 8.81 6.48
N GLY A 341 -7.52 9.79 7.30
CA GLY A 341 -8.45 10.51 8.18
C GLY A 341 -9.23 9.57 9.10
N ASN A 342 -10.54 9.44 8.86
CA ASN A 342 -11.44 8.54 9.59
C ASN A 342 -11.81 7.27 8.80
N SER A 343 -11.30 7.07 7.59
CA SER A 343 -11.74 6.00 6.69
C SER A 343 -10.66 4.94 6.52
N VAL A 344 -11.10 3.68 6.50
CA VAL A 344 -10.28 2.50 6.23
C VAL A 344 -10.92 1.68 5.11
N TYR A 345 -10.13 1.21 4.14
CA TYR A 345 -10.59 0.37 3.04
C TYR A 345 -9.87 -0.97 3.09
N VAL A 346 -10.61 -2.06 3.26
CA VAL A 346 -10.07 -3.41 3.34
C VAL A 346 -10.35 -4.14 2.03
N ALA A 347 -9.32 -4.69 1.39
CA ALA A 347 -9.44 -5.51 0.18
C ALA A 347 -9.33 -7.02 0.51
N GLY A 348 -10.20 -7.81 -0.12
CA GLY A 348 -10.26 -9.26 0.06
C GLY A 348 -9.35 -10.01 -0.89
N THR A 349 -8.45 -10.82 -0.34
CA THR A 349 -7.58 -11.74 -1.09
C THR A 349 -8.05 -13.19 -0.96
N TYR A 350 -9.11 -13.48 -0.20
CA TYR A 350 -9.56 -14.85 0.08
C TYR A 350 -9.76 -15.68 -1.19
N GLY A 351 -9.06 -16.82 -1.27
CA GLY A 351 -9.06 -17.71 -2.43
C GLY A 351 -8.10 -17.33 -3.57
N TYR A 352 -7.35 -16.22 -3.45
CA TYR A 352 -6.41 -15.78 -4.49
C TYR A 352 -5.28 -16.82 -4.74
N PRO A 353 -4.96 -17.14 -6.01
CA PRO A 353 -4.17 -18.32 -6.37
C PRO A 353 -2.65 -18.03 -6.43
N TYR A 354 -2.03 -17.74 -5.29
CA TYR A 354 -0.56 -17.62 -5.24
C TYR A 354 0.15 -18.91 -5.69
N PRO A 355 1.13 -18.84 -6.61
CA PRO A 355 1.80 -20.04 -7.14
C PRO A 355 2.79 -20.67 -6.15
N THR A 356 3.29 -19.87 -5.20
CA THR A 356 4.25 -20.26 -4.15
C THR A 356 3.90 -19.45 -2.89
N VAL A 357 4.16 -20.02 -1.70
CA VAL A 357 4.06 -19.33 -0.41
C VAL A 357 5.42 -19.33 0.30
N PRO A 358 5.69 -18.42 1.25
CA PRO A 358 6.92 -18.42 2.06
C PRO A 358 7.13 -19.71 2.85
N ASP A 359 8.39 -19.97 3.21
CA ASP A 359 8.73 -21.02 4.18
C ASP A 359 8.05 -20.73 5.53
N GLY A 360 7.53 -21.79 6.18
CA GLY A 360 6.82 -21.67 7.46
C GLY A 360 5.34 -21.25 7.37
N ALA A 361 4.84 -20.83 6.19
CA ALA A 361 3.45 -20.39 5.99
C ALA A 361 2.36 -21.43 6.32
N GLY A 362 2.70 -22.71 6.31
CA GLY A 362 1.78 -23.82 6.59
C GLY A 362 0.73 -24.07 5.48
N PRO A 363 -0.07 -25.15 5.61
CA PRO A 363 -1.19 -25.41 4.71
C PRO A 363 -2.31 -24.38 4.92
N ALA A 364 -3.06 -24.08 3.84
CA ALA A 364 -4.28 -23.30 3.96
C ALA A 364 -5.41 -24.15 4.58
N VAL A 365 -6.30 -23.52 5.35
CA VAL A 365 -7.52 -24.12 5.91
C VAL A 365 -8.72 -23.27 5.50
N PRO A 366 -9.63 -23.77 4.63
CA PRO A 366 -9.50 -24.99 3.81
C PRO A 366 -8.31 -24.92 2.83
N THR A 367 -7.95 -26.02 2.18
CA THR A 367 -6.80 -26.07 1.26
C THR A 367 -6.90 -25.09 0.09
N ASN A 368 -8.12 -24.81 -0.37
CA ASN A 368 -8.44 -23.87 -1.44
C ASN A 368 -9.84 -23.27 -1.24
N ALA A 369 -10.10 -22.17 -1.92
CA ALA A 369 -11.42 -21.56 -2.04
C ALA A 369 -11.53 -20.82 -3.40
N PRO A 370 -12.75 -20.51 -3.88
CA PRO A 370 -12.92 -19.57 -4.98
C PRO A 370 -12.41 -18.18 -4.60
N PHE A 371 -11.82 -17.46 -5.54
CA PHE A 371 -11.45 -16.06 -5.35
C PHE A 371 -12.65 -15.17 -5.66
N THR A 372 -13.47 -14.89 -4.65
CA THR A 372 -14.63 -13.97 -4.76
C THR A 372 -14.22 -12.50 -4.67
N GLY A 373 -13.06 -12.21 -4.07
CA GLY A 373 -12.56 -10.85 -3.91
C GLY A 373 -13.32 -10.07 -2.85
N GLY A 374 -13.66 -8.83 -3.18
CA GLY A 374 -14.44 -7.90 -2.37
C GLY A 374 -13.61 -6.79 -1.77
N MET A 375 -14.27 -5.67 -1.46
CA MET A 375 -13.69 -4.55 -0.74
C MET A 375 -14.72 -3.98 0.23
N THR A 376 -14.27 -3.50 1.39
CA THR A 376 -15.14 -2.93 2.44
C THR A 376 -14.57 -1.61 2.91
N ARG A 377 -15.38 -0.53 2.87
CA ARG A 377 -15.05 0.73 3.54
C ARG A 377 -15.66 0.75 4.95
N VAL A 378 -14.84 1.12 5.92
CA VAL A 378 -15.23 1.36 7.30
C VAL A 378 -14.85 2.79 7.67
N ASP A 379 -15.79 3.53 8.25
CA ASP A 379 -15.53 4.86 8.81
C ASP A 379 -15.53 4.81 10.34
N ILE A 380 -14.70 5.66 10.94
CA ILE A 380 -14.50 5.81 12.38
C ILE A 380 -15.14 7.11 12.86
N ASP A 381 -15.91 7.00 13.93
CA ASP A 381 -16.60 8.12 14.58
C ASP A 381 -16.40 8.05 16.12
N PRO A 382 -16.89 9.03 16.90
CA PRO A 382 -16.71 9.03 18.36
C PRO A 382 -17.38 7.90 19.14
N ILE A 383 -18.21 7.05 18.52
CA ILE A 383 -18.86 5.90 19.15
C ILE A 383 -18.30 4.55 18.67
N GLY A 384 -17.47 4.52 17.61
CA GLY A 384 -16.76 3.33 17.17
C GLY A 384 -16.49 3.34 15.66
N CYS A 385 -16.58 2.15 15.07
CA CYS A 385 -16.42 1.95 13.62
C CYS A 385 -17.70 1.39 13.02
N HIS A 386 -18.05 1.85 11.81
CA HIS A 386 -19.19 1.36 11.06
C HIS A 386 -18.84 1.13 9.59
N GLN A 387 -19.38 0.06 8.99
CA GLN A 387 -19.25 -0.18 7.56
C GLN A 387 -20.06 0.87 6.78
N VAL A 388 -19.44 1.50 5.79
CA VAL A 388 -20.09 2.45 4.87
C VAL A 388 -20.64 1.70 3.66
N TRP A 389 -19.80 0.86 3.04
CA TRP A 389 -20.15 0.05 1.87
C TRP A 389 -19.30 -1.21 1.79
N SER A 390 -19.77 -2.20 1.04
CA SER A 390 -19.01 -3.38 0.61
C SER A 390 -19.35 -3.73 -0.84
N ASN A 391 -18.38 -4.22 -1.60
CA ASN A 391 -18.54 -4.68 -2.98
C ASN A 391 -17.89 -6.07 -3.19
N ASP A 392 -18.02 -6.61 -4.40
CA ASP A 392 -17.49 -7.91 -4.86
C ASP A 392 -16.24 -7.76 -5.77
N VAL A 393 -15.52 -6.62 -5.67
CA VAL A 393 -14.41 -6.33 -6.59
C VAL A 393 -13.23 -7.27 -6.38
N ARG A 394 -12.89 -8.01 -7.44
CA ARG A 394 -11.82 -9.02 -7.48
C ARG A 394 -10.43 -8.40 -7.65
N SER A 395 -10.01 -7.57 -6.70
CA SER A 395 -8.71 -6.89 -6.68
C SER A 395 -7.56 -7.91 -6.70
N ALA A 396 -6.76 -7.89 -7.76
CA ALA A 396 -5.59 -8.74 -7.96
C ALA A 396 -4.27 -8.05 -7.54
N ALA A 397 -4.32 -6.76 -7.23
CA ALA A 397 -3.22 -5.91 -6.75
C ALA A 397 -3.61 -5.25 -5.41
N VAL A 398 -2.62 -4.70 -4.69
CA VAL A 398 -2.90 -3.76 -3.58
C VAL A 398 -3.58 -2.53 -4.17
N PRO A 399 -4.81 -2.17 -3.74
CA PRO A 399 -5.47 -0.95 -4.20
C PRO A 399 -4.83 0.28 -3.54
N HIS A 400 -4.76 1.39 -4.28
CA HIS A 400 -4.27 2.68 -3.77
C HIS A 400 -5.35 3.75 -3.86
N LEU A 401 -5.44 4.62 -2.85
CA LEU A 401 -6.30 5.79 -2.87
C LEU A 401 -5.51 7.04 -3.28
N SER A 402 -5.92 7.68 -4.37
CA SER A 402 -5.44 9.02 -4.68
C SER A 402 -6.29 10.07 -3.97
N THR A 403 -5.66 10.88 -3.13
CA THR A 403 -6.26 12.13 -2.62
C THR A 403 -6.12 13.29 -3.60
N GLY A 404 -5.36 13.10 -4.70
CA GLY A 404 -5.15 14.10 -5.74
C GLY A 404 -6.34 14.23 -6.72
N ASP A 405 -7.03 13.13 -6.98
CA ASP A 405 -8.27 13.08 -7.80
C ASP A 405 -9.49 12.50 -7.05
N GLY A 406 -9.28 11.83 -5.91
CA GLY A 406 -10.34 11.24 -5.11
C GLY A 406 -10.76 9.82 -5.53
N LEU A 407 -9.93 9.09 -6.27
CA LEU A 407 -10.26 7.77 -6.83
C LEU A 407 -9.42 6.65 -6.22
N LEU A 408 -10.00 5.45 -6.15
CA LEU A 408 -9.30 4.20 -5.83
C LEU A 408 -8.84 3.52 -7.11
N TYR A 409 -7.57 3.12 -7.16
CA TYR A 409 -6.94 2.47 -8.30
C TYR A 409 -6.47 1.06 -7.95
N THR A 410 -6.76 0.10 -8.83
CA THR A 410 -6.25 -1.28 -8.71
C THR A 410 -6.21 -1.99 -10.06
N VAL A 411 -5.71 -3.23 -10.08
CA VAL A 411 -5.94 -4.18 -11.17
C VAL A 411 -6.86 -5.28 -10.66
N ILE A 412 -7.91 -5.60 -11.43
CA ILE A 412 -8.88 -6.65 -11.13
C ILE A 412 -8.63 -7.91 -11.97
N ARG A 413 -8.97 -9.07 -11.42
CA ARG A 413 -8.99 -10.36 -12.12
C ARG A 413 -10.37 -10.60 -12.76
N GLN A 414 -10.41 -10.89 -14.05
CA GLN A 414 -11.62 -11.13 -14.82
C GLN A 414 -11.71 -12.61 -15.23
N GLY A 415 -12.74 -13.32 -14.77
CA GLY A 415 -12.92 -14.75 -15.02
C GLY A 415 -13.99 -15.34 -14.10
N PHE A 416 -14.01 -16.66 -13.95
CA PHE A 416 -14.86 -17.34 -12.95
C PHE A 416 -14.26 -17.26 -11.55
N ASP A 417 -15.05 -17.54 -10.51
CA ASP A 417 -14.60 -17.52 -9.10
C ASP A 417 -13.51 -18.57 -8.85
N VAL A 418 -13.65 -19.74 -9.48
CA VAL A 418 -12.58 -20.73 -9.59
C VAL A 418 -11.57 -20.23 -10.62
N THR A 419 -10.49 -19.63 -10.12
CA THR A 419 -9.46 -18.98 -10.93
C THR A 419 -8.75 -19.94 -11.87
N THR A 420 -8.47 -19.49 -13.09
CA THR A 420 -7.76 -20.26 -14.12
C THR A 420 -6.58 -19.47 -14.70
N PRO A 421 -5.61 -20.13 -15.37
CA PRO A 421 -4.58 -19.45 -16.15
C PRO A 421 -5.10 -18.70 -17.39
N LEU A 422 -6.39 -18.84 -17.73
CA LEU A 422 -7.06 -18.15 -18.83
C LEU A 422 -7.78 -16.86 -18.38
N ASP A 423 -7.80 -16.58 -17.08
CA ASP A 423 -8.41 -15.36 -16.54
C ASP A 423 -7.67 -14.13 -17.10
N GLY A 424 -8.45 -13.10 -17.45
CA GLY A 424 -7.94 -11.81 -17.88
C GLY A 424 -7.69 -10.87 -16.70
N PHE A 425 -7.10 -9.71 -16.99
CA PHE A 425 -6.86 -8.65 -16.02
C PHE A 425 -7.28 -7.31 -16.61
N ALA A 426 -7.75 -6.39 -15.76
CA ALA A 426 -8.09 -5.03 -16.16
C ALA A 426 -7.62 -4.03 -15.10
N PHE A 427 -7.11 -2.88 -15.53
CA PHE A 427 -7.01 -1.71 -14.66
C PHE A 427 -8.43 -1.29 -14.28
N ALA A 428 -8.66 -0.94 -13.01
CA ALA A 428 -9.95 -0.55 -12.50
C ALA A 428 -9.86 0.74 -11.67
N VAL A 429 -10.89 1.56 -11.81
CA VAL A 429 -11.10 2.80 -11.07
C VAL A 429 -12.39 2.65 -10.28
N ILE A 430 -12.33 2.93 -8.98
CA ILE A 430 -13.42 2.73 -8.03
C ILE A 430 -13.70 4.07 -7.34
N ASP A 431 -14.98 4.44 -7.17
CA ASP A 431 -15.36 5.58 -6.35
C ASP A 431 -15.28 5.19 -4.86
N PRO A 432 -14.44 5.84 -4.03
CA PRO A 432 -14.31 5.50 -2.61
C PRO A 432 -15.51 5.89 -1.75
N SER A 433 -16.45 6.69 -2.27
CA SER A 433 -17.65 7.11 -1.54
C SER A 433 -18.73 6.03 -1.46
N ASP A 434 -18.88 5.21 -2.50
CA ASP A 434 -19.89 4.13 -2.57
C ASP A 434 -19.36 2.74 -2.98
N GLY A 435 -18.10 2.65 -3.42
CA GLY A 435 -17.45 1.40 -3.81
C GLY A 435 -17.79 0.93 -5.22
N SER A 436 -18.44 1.75 -6.04
CA SER A 436 -18.78 1.43 -7.43
C SER A 436 -17.56 1.45 -8.36
N VAL A 437 -17.57 0.62 -9.40
CA VAL A 437 -16.50 0.57 -10.41
C VAL A 437 -16.84 1.56 -11.54
N GLU A 438 -16.20 2.72 -11.52
CA GLU A 438 -16.38 3.81 -12.48
C GLU A 438 -15.80 3.48 -13.86
N HIS A 439 -14.64 2.83 -13.91
CA HIS A 439 -13.97 2.48 -15.16
C HIS A 439 -13.23 1.14 -15.08
N THR A 440 -13.17 0.41 -16.19
CA THR A 440 -12.23 -0.70 -16.38
C THR A 440 -11.58 -0.66 -17.75
N SER A 441 -10.25 -0.83 -17.80
CA SER A 441 -9.46 -0.89 -19.03
C SER A 441 -8.75 -2.25 -19.12
N PRO A 442 -9.03 -3.09 -20.13
CA PRO A 442 -8.39 -4.39 -20.26
C PRO A 442 -6.86 -4.30 -20.37
N LEU A 443 -6.17 -5.15 -19.61
CA LEU A 443 -4.72 -5.33 -19.71
C LEU A 443 -4.41 -6.47 -20.71
N PRO A 444 -3.22 -6.48 -21.33
CA PRO A 444 -2.84 -7.55 -22.26
C PRO A 444 -2.71 -8.91 -21.56
N GLY A 445 -2.98 -10.00 -22.29
CA GLY A 445 -2.67 -11.37 -21.86
C GLY A 445 -3.60 -11.95 -20.77
N THR A 446 -3.20 -13.11 -20.25
CA THR A 446 -3.86 -13.78 -19.12
C THR A 446 -2.86 -13.85 -17.94
N ALA A 447 -2.68 -15.00 -17.29
CA ALA A 447 -1.78 -15.18 -16.14
C ALA A 447 -0.30 -14.74 -16.33
N VAL A 448 0.15 -14.46 -17.57
CA VAL A 448 1.46 -13.81 -17.83
C VAL A 448 1.55 -12.38 -17.31
N ASN A 449 0.41 -11.73 -17.08
CA ASN A 449 0.28 -10.41 -16.46
C ASN A 449 -0.48 -10.48 -15.12
N ASP A 450 -0.52 -11.66 -14.49
CA ASP A 450 -1.00 -11.75 -13.11
C ASP A 450 -0.11 -10.88 -12.21
N THR A 451 -0.77 -10.13 -11.34
CA THR A 451 -0.16 -9.10 -10.50
C THR A 451 0.32 -9.65 -9.16
N LEU A 452 -0.03 -10.87 -8.77
CA LEU A 452 0.33 -11.53 -7.50
C LEU A 452 0.13 -10.66 -6.24
N GLN A 453 -0.95 -9.86 -6.19
CA GLN A 453 -1.18 -8.85 -5.14
C GLN A 453 0.00 -7.87 -4.95
N MET A 454 0.86 -7.69 -5.96
CA MET A 454 1.94 -6.71 -5.93
C MET A 454 1.36 -5.29 -5.97
N SER A 455 2.00 -4.38 -5.24
CA SER A 455 1.56 -3.00 -5.11
C SER A 455 1.74 -2.21 -6.42
N GLY A 456 0.80 -1.30 -6.69
CA GLY A 456 0.92 -0.32 -7.75
C GLY A 456 1.74 0.91 -7.32
N LEU A 457 2.16 1.70 -8.30
CA LEU A 457 2.79 3.00 -8.10
C LEU A 457 2.08 4.05 -8.96
N VAL A 458 1.49 5.07 -8.34
CA VAL A 458 1.08 6.30 -9.05
C VAL A 458 2.28 7.24 -9.12
N THR A 459 2.75 7.57 -10.32
CA THR A 459 3.90 8.47 -10.52
C THR A 459 3.52 9.94 -10.54
N ASP A 460 4.51 10.83 -10.42
CA ASP A 460 4.34 12.29 -10.51
C ASP A 460 3.76 12.77 -11.86
N THR A 461 3.86 11.93 -12.90
CA THR A 461 3.26 12.11 -14.22
C THR A 461 1.79 11.69 -14.32
N GLY A 462 1.21 11.13 -13.26
CA GLY A 462 -0.15 10.57 -13.26
C GLY A 462 -0.29 9.21 -13.94
N ASP A 463 0.82 8.48 -14.13
CA ASP A 463 0.79 7.12 -14.65
C ASP A 463 0.59 6.12 -13.48
N PHE A 464 -0.20 5.08 -13.67
CA PHE A 464 -0.25 3.93 -12.76
C PHE A 464 0.68 2.83 -13.29
N TRP A 465 1.68 2.45 -12.50
CA TRP A 465 2.64 1.39 -12.82
C TRP A 465 2.32 0.16 -11.97
N GLN A 466 2.10 -0.98 -12.64
CA GLN A 466 1.74 -2.25 -12.00
C GLN A 466 2.81 -3.30 -12.26
N GLY A 467 3.38 -3.87 -11.20
CA GLY A 467 4.21 -5.08 -11.29
C GLY A 467 3.39 -6.30 -11.69
N THR A 468 3.93 -7.12 -12.58
CA THR A 468 3.36 -8.42 -13.00
C THR A 468 4.42 -9.52 -12.93
N VAL A 469 4.02 -10.79 -13.04
CA VAL A 469 4.95 -11.94 -13.04
C VAL A 469 6.00 -11.92 -14.16
N THR A 470 5.86 -11.06 -15.18
CA THR A 470 6.81 -10.95 -16.31
C THR A 470 7.50 -9.59 -16.43
N GLY A 471 7.11 -8.58 -15.63
CA GLY A 471 7.72 -7.26 -15.65
C GLY A 471 6.81 -6.19 -15.07
N ILE A 472 6.63 -5.09 -15.81
CA ILE A 472 5.82 -3.95 -15.37
C ILE A 472 4.92 -3.48 -16.52
N LEU A 473 3.67 -3.13 -16.21
CA LEU A 473 2.76 -2.41 -17.08
C LEU A 473 2.62 -0.96 -16.61
N ARG A 474 2.82 0.00 -17.50
CA ARG A 474 2.46 1.40 -17.29
C ARG A 474 1.11 1.68 -17.95
N ILE A 475 0.19 2.22 -17.18
CA ILE A 475 -1.14 2.66 -17.57
C ILE A 475 -1.18 4.19 -17.47
N ARG A 476 -1.57 4.87 -18.56
CA ARG A 476 -1.57 6.34 -18.68
C ARG A 476 -2.91 6.84 -19.21
N GLY A 477 -3.55 7.79 -18.53
CA GLY A 477 -4.76 8.45 -19.03
C GLY A 477 -4.51 9.25 -20.31
N GLU A 478 -5.52 9.34 -21.18
CA GLU A 478 -5.49 10.11 -22.45
C GLU A 478 -5.80 11.61 -22.31
#